data_AF-A0A936E936-F1
#
_entry.id   AF-A0A936E936-F1
#
_cell.length_a   1.000
_cell.length_b   1.000
_cell.length_c   1.000
_cell.angle_alpha   90.00
_cell.angle_beta   90.00
_cell.angle_gamma   90.00
#
_symmetry.space_group_name_H-M   'P 1'
#
loop_
_entity.id
_entity.type
_entity.pdbx_description
1 polymer ?
#
loop_
_entity_poly.entity_id
_entity_poly.type
_entity_poly.pdbx_seq_one_letter_code
_entity_poly.pdbx_strand_id
1 'polypeptide(L)'
;MSILDIAFGTHVLNNSWSSSAPAHQGVTYADLLTLAAEAGSQIVRVPLDLSTVGPGGIAGWKLQEIGAGLAVAAQLGLTIIFEPGQTPPDLSQDGSVSGEPNNAWALNELANRFALLVEAVHESFPQYASVIAGWEVGNEPNLSYQYTGTYWNGDDPTVSADTPRNFAVSVDNAEWYATYLDAVADAVHAYDPSINVIGAGIAHNDVAYMQEFFATLQ
;
A
#
# COMPACT_ATOMS: atom_id res chain seq x y z
N MET A 1 33.30 2.00 0.81
CA MET A 1 32.17 1.05 0.74
C MET A 1 31.46 1.39 -0.55
N SER A 2 31.42 0.48 -1.53
CA SER A 2 30.74 0.75 -2.80
C SER A 2 29.24 0.66 -2.59
N ILE A 3 28.46 1.49 -3.28
CA ILE A 3 27.00 1.35 -3.34
C ILE A 3 26.59 -0.02 -3.90
N LEU A 4 27.48 -0.67 -4.66
CA LEU A 4 27.28 -2.01 -5.21
C LEU A 4 27.48 -3.15 -4.19
N ASP A 5 28.01 -2.86 -2.99
CA ASP A 5 28.20 -3.84 -1.91
C ASP A 5 27.05 -3.79 -0.89
N ILE A 6 26.00 -3.01 -1.16
CA ILE A 6 24.87 -2.73 -0.26
C ILE A 6 23.58 -3.05 -1.01
N ALA A 7 22.69 -3.84 -0.41
CA ALA A 7 21.35 -4.06 -0.96
C ALA A 7 20.45 -2.88 -0.60
N PHE A 8 19.89 -2.21 -1.61
CA PHE A 8 18.92 -1.14 -1.43
C PHE A 8 17.50 -1.68 -1.63
N GLY A 9 16.64 -1.50 -0.63
CA GLY A 9 15.20 -1.57 -0.82
C GLY A 9 14.71 -0.22 -1.34
N THR A 10 14.09 -0.20 -2.52
CA THR A 10 13.51 1.02 -3.09
C THR A 10 11.99 0.95 -3.02
N HIS A 11 11.38 1.99 -2.46
CA HIS A 11 9.94 2.22 -2.54
C HIS A 11 9.70 3.23 -3.66
N VAL A 12 9.08 2.77 -4.74
CA VAL A 12 8.81 3.59 -5.93
C VAL A 12 7.49 4.34 -5.73
N LEU A 13 7.57 5.56 -5.20
CA LEU A 13 6.39 6.42 -5.00
C LEU A 13 6.07 7.22 -6.26
N ASN A 14 5.08 6.80 -7.03
CA ASN A 14 4.53 7.62 -8.11
C ASN A 14 3.59 8.69 -7.53
N ASN A 15 4.02 9.95 -7.58
CA ASN A 15 3.30 11.10 -7.04
C ASN A 15 2.37 11.73 -8.10
N SER A 16 1.61 10.92 -8.84
CA SER A 16 0.73 11.38 -9.93
C SER A 16 -0.38 12.33 -9.46
N TRP A 17 -0.69 12.32 -8.15
CA TRP A 17 -1.61 13.25 -7.49
C TRP A 17 -1.01 14.64 -7.25
N SER A 18 0.33 14.81 -7.34
CA SER A 18 1.02 16.11 -7.20
C SER A 18 2.14 16.28 -8.23
N SER A 19 1.76 16.29 -9.51
CA SER A 19 2.69 16.37 -10.66
C SER A 19 3.54 17.66 -10.74
N SER A 20 3.24 18.67 -9.92
CA SER A 20 3.97 19.93 -9.83
C SER A 20 5.08 19.94 -8.77
N ALA A 21 5.20 18.88 -7.96
CA ALA A 21 6.29 18.77 -6.98
C ALA A 21 7.65 18.70 -7.71
N PRO A 22 8.63 19.58 -7.38
CA PRO A 22 9.92 19.62 -8.08
C PRO A 22 10.70 18.30 -8.08
N ALA A 23 10.48 17.45 -7.07
CA ALA A 23 11.12 16.14 -6.95
C ALA A 23 10.55 15.06 -7.89
N HIS A 24 9.36 15.29 -8.47
CA HIS A 24 8.64 14.30 -9.29
C HIS A 24 8.14 14.86 -10.63
N GLN A 25 8.49 16.12 -10.93
CA GLN A 25 8.06 16.76 -12.16
C GLN A 25 8.68 16.07 -13.38
N GLY A 26 7.84 15.51 -14.25
CA GLY A 26 8.27 14.77 -15.44
C GLY A 26 8.83 13.38 -15.16
N VAL A 27 8.71 12.89 -13.92
CA VAL A 27 9.11 11.53 -13.53
C VAL A 27 7.91 10.59 -13.72
N THR A 28 8.06 9.59 -14.56
CA THR A 28 7.05 8.55 -14.79
C THR A 28 7.26 7.36 -13.87
N TYR A 29 6.24 6.50 -13.77
CA TYR A 29 6.37 5.22 -13.06
C TYR A 29 7.50 4.35 -13.62
N ALA A 30 7.73 4.38 -14.93
CA ALA A 30 8.84 3.67 -15.58
C ALA A 30 10.22 4.23 -15.20
N ASP A 31 10.35 5.54 -15.05
CA ASP A 31 11.61 6.18 -14.62
C ASP A 31 11.98 5.75 -13.21
N LEU A 32 11.00 5.60 -12.31
CA LEU A 32 11.22 5.14 -10.95
C LEU A 32 11.65 3.67 -10.89
N LEU A 33 11.05 2.80 -11.72
CA LEU A 33 11.47 1.39 -11.85
C LEU A 33 12.88 1.27 -12.44
N THR A 34 13.22 2.13 -13.40
CA THR A 34 14.57 2.20 -13.99
C THR A 34 15.60 2.60 -12.92
N LEU A 35 15.32 3.65 -12.14
CA LEU A 35 16.17 4.06 -11.04
C LEU A 35 16.34 2.96 -9.99
N ALA A 36 15.27 2.25 -9.66
CA ALA A 36 15.31 1.11 -8.74
C ALA A 36 16.25 -0.01 -9.25
N ALA A 37 16.17 -0.36 -10.54
CA ALA A 37 17.05 -1.34 -11.16
C ALA A 37 18.51 -0.86 -11.20
N GLU A 38 18.77 0.41 -11.52
CA GLU A 38 20.10 1.00 -11.50
C GLU A 38 20.74 0.99 -10.09
N ALA A 39 19.91 1.12 -9.05
CA ALA A 39 20.32 0.97 -7.66
C ALA A 39 20.57 -0.49 -7.23
N GLY A 40 20.34 -1.46 -8.13
CA GLY A 40 20.52 -2.89 -7.86
C GLY A 40 19.33 -3.56 -7.14
N SER A 41 18.16 -2.92 -7.12
CA SER A 41 16.95 -3.52 -6.54
C SER A 41 16.52 -4.75 -7.34
N GLN A 42 15.96 -5.76 -6.66
CA GLN A 42 15.36 -6.95 -7.29
C GLN A 42 13.85 -7.04 -7.06
N ILE A 43 13.40 -6.48 -5.94
CA ILE A 43 11.99 -6.34 -5.56
C ILE A 43 11.74 -4.86 -5.33
N VAL A 44 10.62 -4.35 -5.84
CA VAL A 44 10.19 -2.97 -5.65
C VAL A 44 8.78 -2.96 -5.04
N ARG A 45 8.57 -2.15 -4.00
CA ARG A 45 7.24 -1.85 -3.45
C ARG A 45 6.62 -0.69 -4.22
N VAL A 46 5.38 -0.86 -4.66
CA VAL A 46 4.66 0.09 -5.50
C VAL A 46 3.32 0.45 -4.86
N PRO A 47 3.10 1.72 -4.50
CA PRO A 47 1.86 2.19 -3.95
C PRO A 47 0.76 2.20 -5.01
N LEU A 48 -0.43 1.71 -4.66
CA LEU A 48 -1.65 1.77 -5.45
C LEU A 48 -2.70 2.63 -4.76
N ASP A 49 -3.59 3.21 -5.55
CA ASP A 49 -4.70 4.02 -5.06
C ASP A 49 -6.02 3.26 -5.25
N LEU A 50 -6.54 2.70 -4.15
CA LEU A 50 -7.81 1.97 -4.15
C LEU A 50 -9.03 2.87 -4.40
N SER A 51 -8.92 4.20 -4.29
CA SER A 51 -10.04 5.10 -4.60
C SER A 51 -10.48 5.00 -6.06
N THR A 52 -9.60 4.50 -6.94
CA THR A 52 -9.89 4.25 -8.35
C THR A 52 -10.63 2.94 -8.63
N VAL A 53 -10.91 2.16 -7.58
CA VAL A 53 -11.61 0.87 -7.63
C VAL A 53 -13.00 1.04 -7.01
N GLY A 54 -14.02 0.94 -7.86
CA GLY A 54 -15.42 0.95 -7.42
C GLY A 54 -15.98 -0.46 -7.26
N PRO A 55 -17.25 -0.59 -6.84
CA PRO A 55 -17.93 -1.90 -6.75
C PRO A 55 -17.99 -2.68 -8.07
N GLY A 56 -17.83 -2.00 -9.21
CA GLY A 56 -17.80 -2.61 -10.55
C GLY A 56 -16.40 -2.86 -11.11
N GLY A 57 -15.34 -2.66 -10.32
CA GLY A 57 -13.95 -2.87 -10.73
C GLY A 57 -13.13 -1.57 -10.85
N ILE A 58 -11.92 -1.72 -11.39
CA ILE A 58 -10.93 -0.64 -11.56
C ILE A 58 -11.17 0.18 -12.84
N ALA A 59 -10.92 1.48 -12.78
CA ALA A 59 -10.93 2.34 -13.98
C ALA A 59 -9.87 1.90 -15.01
N GLY A 60 -10.27 1.78 -16.28
CA GLY A 60 -9.42 1.22 -17.34
C GLY A 60 -8.10 1.97 -17.58
N TRP A 61 -8.05 3.30 -17.38
CA TRP A 61 -6.80 4.07 -17.49
C TRP A 61 -5.79 3.69 -16.40
N LYS A 62 -6.26 3.41 -15.17
CA LYS A 62 -5.40 3.02 -14.07
C LYS A 62 -4.89 1.60 -14.25
N LEU A 63 -5.74 0.71 -14.75
CA LEU A 63 -5.34 -0.65 -15.11
C LEU A 63 -4.26 -0.66 -16.20
N GLN A 64 -4.36 0.21 -17.20
CA GLN A 64 -3.32 0.38 -18.22
C GLN A 64 -2.00 0.92 -17.66
N GLU A 65 -2.05 1.85 -16.70
CA GLU A 65 -0.86 2.36 -15.99
C GLU A 65 -0.13 1.23 -15.24
N ILE A 66 -0.88 0.38 -14.54
CA ILE A 66 -0.33 -0.81 -13.86
C ILE A 66 0.33 -1.75 -14.88
N GLY A 67 -0.36 -2.07 -15.97
CA GLY A 67 0.16 -2.94 -17.03
C GLY A 67 1.44 -2.41 -17.67
N ALA A 68 1.54 -1.10 -17.87
CA ALA A 68 2.75 -0.45 -18.39
C ALA A 68 3.94 -0.60 -17.41
N GLY A 69 3.70 -0.42 -16.11
CA GLY A 69 4.72 -0.64 -15.09
C GLY A 69 5.18 -2.10 -14.99
N LEU A 70 4.24 -3.06 -15.05
CA LEU A 70 4.56 -4.48 -15.07
C LEU A 70 5.43 -4.85 -16.28
N ALA A 71 5.14 -4.29 -17.46
CA ALA A 71 5.95 -4.50 -18.65
C ALA A 71 7.39 -3.99 -18.48
N VAL A 72 7.57 -2.83 -17.86
CA VAL A 72 8.90 -2.26 -17.58
C VAL A 72 9.63 -3.09 -16.52
N ALA A 73 8.97 -3.47 -15.43
CA ALA A 73 9.56 -4.32 -14.41
C ALA A 73 10.02 -5.67 -14.98
N ALA A 74 9.21 -6.29 -15.83
CA ALA A 74 9.58 -7.53 -16.54
C ALA A 74 10.84 -7.35 -17.40
N GLN A 75 10.93 -6.24 -18.15
CA GLN A 75 12.10 -5.94 -18.98
C GLN A 75 13.38 -5.72 -18.16
N LEU A 76 13.24 -5.13 -16.96
CA LEU A 76 14.34 -4.85 -16.05
C LEU A 76 14.68 -6.04 -15.13
N GLY A 77 13.93 -7.15 -15.19
CA GLY A 77 14.11 -8.30 -14.30
C GLY A 77 13.75 -8.01 -12.84
N LEU A 78 12.91 -7.00 -12.61
CA LEU A 78 12.37 -6.66 -11.30
C LEU A 78 11.13 -7.50 -10.99
N THR A 79 10.87 -7.69 -9.70
CA THR A 79 9.57 -8.14 -9.20
C THR A 79 8.91 -7.03 -8.38
N ILE A 80 7.59 -7.01 -8.33
CA ILE A 80 6.79 -5.96 -7.72
C ILE A 80 5.99 -6.54 -6.56
N ILE A 81 6.02 -5.84 -5.42
CA ILE A 81 4.99 -5.95 -4.39
C ILE A 81 4.07 -4.74 -4.59
N PHE A 82 2.81 -5.00 -4.88
CA PHE A 82 1.80 -3.95 -4.89
C PHE A 82 1.30 -3.72 -3.48
N GLU A 83 1.17 -2.47 -3.10
CA GLU A 83 0.72 -2.05 -1.79
C GLU A 83 -0.30 -0.94 -2.06
N PRO A 84 -1.61 -1.09 -1.83
CA PRO A 84 -2.43 0.10 -1.76
C PRO A 84 -1.87 0.95 -0.62
N GLY A 85 -1.73 2.26 -0.82
CA GLY A 85 -0.99 3.15 0.08
C GLY A 85 -1.51 3.18 1.53
N GLN A 86 -1.53 4.34 2.17
CA GLN A 86 -2.20 4.45 3.47
C GLN A 86 -3.62 3.86 3.37
N THR A 87 -3.97 2.92 4.26
CA THR A 87 -5.30 2.30 4.31
C THR A 87 -6.33 3.40 4.11
N PRO A 88 -7.18 3.36 3.07
CA PRO A 88 -8.11 4.45 2.81
C PRO A 88 -8.93 4.70 4.08
N PRO A 89 -8.91 5.92 4.65
CA PRO A 89 -9.84 6.27 5.72
C PRO A 89 -11.24 6.08 5.14
N ASP A 90 -12.01 5.15 5.70
CA ASP A 90 -13.40 4.79 5.36
C ASP A 90 -13.85 5.23 3.96
N LEU A 91 -13.83 4.30 3.00
CA LEU A 91 -14.58 4.48 1.77
C LEU A 91 -16.08 4.46 2.12
N SER A 92 -16.64 5.63 2.37
CA SER A 92 -18.08 5.80 2.41
C SER A 92 -18.71 5.33 1.08
N GLN A 93 -19.99 4.97 1.14
CA GLN A 93 -20.80 4.53 0.00
C GLN A 93 -20.84 5.54 -1.17
N ASP A 94 -20.46 6.81 -0.94
CA ASP A 94 -20.43 7.89 -1.93
C ASP A 94 -19.01 8.28 -2.39
N GLY A 95 -17.97 7.59 -1.92
CA GLY A 95 -16.58 7.87 -2.28
C GLY A 95 -15.94 9.02 -1.51
N SER A 96 -16.58 9.54 -0.45
CA SER A 96 -15.95 10.47 0.49
C SER A 96 -15.11 9.75 1.55
N VAL A 97 -13.96 10.34 1.90
CA VAL A 97 -12.94 9.81 2.82
C VAL A 97 -13.15 10.44 4.20
N SER A 98 -13.70 9.72 5.18
CA SER A 98 -13.66 10.16 6.59
C SER A 98 -13.85 9.03 7.60
N GLY A 99 -12.82 8.77 8.41
CA GLY A 99 -12.90 7.85 9.56
C GLY A 99 -11.97 6.63 9.46
N GLU A 100 -11.69 6.00 10.60
CA GLU A 100 -11.11 4.66 10.68
C GLU A 100 -12.21 3.61 10.48
N PRO A 101 -11.98 2.52 9.73
CA PRO A 101 -12.94 1.42 9.57
C PRO A 101 -13.41 0.88 10.92
N ASN A 102 -14.59 1.32 11.33
CA ASN A 102 -15.15 1.01 12.64
C ASN A 102 -16.30 -0.01 12.58
N ASN A 103 -16.55 -0.60 11.40
CA ASN A 103 -17.58 -1.60 11.22
C ASN A 103 -17.21 -2.65 10.17
N ALA A 104 -17.69 -3.87 10.37
CA ALA A 104 -17.38 -5.04 9.54
C ALA A 104 -17.82 -4.90 8.08
N TRP A 105 -18.90 -4.15 7.79
CA TRP A 105 -19.36 -3.95 6.42
C TRP A 105 -18.36 -3.14 5.59
N ALA A 106 -17.81 -2.06 6.15
CA ALA A 106 -16.81 -1.23 5.48
C ALA A 106 -15.52 -2.01 5.18
N LEU A 107 -15.09 -2.86 6.13
CA LEU A 107 -13.94 -3.74 5.93
C LEU A 107 -14.14 -4.75 4.81
N ASN A 108 -15.31 -5.40 4.76
CA ASN A 108 -15.63 -6.36 3.70
C ASN A 108 -15.72 -5.68 2.32
N GLU A 109 -16.27 -4.46 2.25
CA GLU A 109 -16.30 -3.68 1.01
C GLU A 109 -14.89 -3.31 0.55
N LEU A 110 -14.01 -2.88 1.46
CA LEU A 110 -12.60 -2.62 1.14
C LEU A 110 -11.88 -3.87 0.65
N ALA A 111 -12.12 -5.02 1.30
CA ALA A 111 -11.55 -6.30 0.91
C ALA A 111 -12.02 -6.73 -0.49
N ASN A 112 -13.31 -6.58 -0.78
CA ASN A 112 -13.86 -6.86 -2.10
C ASN A 112 -13.24 -5.97 -3.19
N ARG A 113 -13.05 -4.67 -2.93
CA ARG A 113 -12.37 -3.77 -3.89
C ARG A 113 -10.92 -4.16 -4.11
N PHE A 114 -10.22 -4.57 -3.05
CA PHE A 114 -8.87 -5.09 -3.17
C PHE A 114 -8.86 -6.34 -4.06
N ALA A 115 -9.75 -7.30 -3.83
CA ALA A 115 -9.86 -8.50 -4.65
C ALA A 115 -10.19 -8.17 -6.13
N LEU A 116 -11.12 -7.25 -6.40
CA LEU A 116 -11.44 -6.80 -7.76
C LEU A 116 -10.23 -6.18 -8.48
N LEU A 117 -9.37 -5.46 -7.76
CA LEU A 117 -8.12 -4.93 -8.31
C LEU A 117 -7.16 -6.06 -8.68
N VAL A 118 -6.96 -7.01 -7.76
CA VAL A 118 -6.08 -8.17 -7.97
C VAL A 118 -6.56 -8.99 -9.16
N GLU A 119 -7.84 -9.35 -9.19
CA GLU A 119 -8.48 -10.08 -10.28
C GLU A 119 -8.29 -9.34 -11.61
N ALA A 120 -8.64 -8.06 -11.70
CA ALA A 120 -8.53 -7.29 -12.93
C ALA A 120 -7.10 -7.23 -13.48
N VAL A 121 -6.09 -7.13 -12.61
CA VAL A 121 -4.68 -7.13 -13.00
C VAL A 121 -4.24 -8.50 -13.50
N HIS A 122 -4.58 -9.57 -12.80
CA HIS A 122 -4.21 -10.93 -13.18
C HIS A 122 -4.92 -11.39 -14.47
N GLU A 123 -6.19 -11.02 -14.67
CA GLU A 123 -6.94 -11.33 -15.89
C GLU A 123 -6.44 -10.53 -17.11
N SER A 124 -6.11 -9.25 -16.91
CA SER A 124 -5.71 -8.38 -18.01
C SER A 124 -4.25 -8.56 -18.43
N PHE A 125 -3.40 -8.99 -17.50
CA PHE A 125 -1.95 -9.11 -17.71
C PHE A 125 -1.37 -10.46 -17.25
N PRO A 126 -1.95 -11.61 -17.66
CA PRO A 126 -1.51 -12.92 -17.18
C PRO A 126 -0.04 -13.22 -17.52
N GLN A 127 0.49 -12.64 -18.60
CA GLN A 127 1.91 -12.77 -18.99
C GLN A 127 2.89 -12.16 -17.98
N TYR A 128 2.42 -11.31 -17.06
CA TYR A 128 3.24 -10.69 -16.02
C TYR A 128 3.00 -11.27 -14.62
N ALA A 129 2.27 -12.38 -14.49
CA ALA A 129 1.98 -12.99 -13.18
C ALA A 129 3.27 -13.28 -12.36
N SER A 130 4.35 -13.73 -12.99
CA SER A 130 5.63 -13.98 -12.33
C SER A 130 6.40 -12.73 -11.92
N VAL A 131 5.99 -11.55 -12.41
CA VAL A 131 6.58 -10.25 -12.05
C VAL A 131 5.99 -9.77 -10.71
N ILE A 132 4.80 -10.26 -10.33
CA ILE A 132 4.12 -9.86 -9.10
C ILE A 132 4.54 -10.81 -7.98
N ALA A 133 5.31 -10.30 -7.01
CA ALA A 133 5.78 -11.05 -5.84
C ALA A 133 4.72 -11.14 -4.73
N GLY A 134 3.77 -10.20 -4.71
CA GLY A 134 2.66 -10.21 -3.77
C GLY A 134 1.90 -8.90 -3.70
N TRP A 135 0.87 -8.93 -2.86
CA TRP A 135 -0.06 -7.86 -2.61
C TRP A 135 -0.10 -7.54 -1.13
N GLU A 136 0.56 -6.46 -0.73
CA GLU A 136 0.57 -5.97 0.64
C GLU A 136 -0.75 -5.29 0.97
N VAL A 137 -1.29 -5.53 2.16
CA VAL A 137 -2.54 -4.95 2.62
C VAL A 137 -2.23 -3.80 3.57
N GLY A 138 -2.27 -2.58 3.05
CA GLY A 138 -2.12 -1.33 3.81
C GLY A 138 -0.67 -0.98 4.18
N ASN A 139 -0.27 0.25 3.81
CA ASN A 139 0.99 0.84 4.27
C ASN A 139 0.84 1.37 5.70
N GLU A 140 1.63 0.82 6.63
CA GLU A 140 1.79 1.34 7.99
C GLU A 140 0.44 1.54 8.71
N PRO A 141 -0.39 0.49 8.85
CA PRO A 141 -1.74 0.59 9.40
C PRO A 141 -1.77 1.00 10.88
N ASN A 142 -0.63 0.89 11.58
CA ASN A 142 -0.45 1.41 12.93
C ASN A 142 -0.17 2.92 12.96
N LEU A 143 0.23 3.53 11.84
CA LEU A 143 0.39 4.97 11.73
C LEU A 143 -0.96 5.64 11.45
N SER A 144 -1.75 5.89 12.50
CA SER A 144 -2.95 6.72 12.38
C SER A 144 -2.59 8.21 12.36
N TYR A 145 -3.14 8.93 11.38
CA TYR A 145 -3.55 10.34 11.38
C TYR A 145 -3.69 11.22 12.66
N GLN A 146 -3.31 10.89 13.91
CA GLN A 146 -3.48 11.82 15.05
C GLN A 146 -2.57 11.58 16.28
N TYR A 147 -1.77 12.59 16.67
CA TYR A 147 -1.06 12.64 17.96
C TYR A 147 -1.86 13.46 18.98
N THR A 148 -2.33 12.84 20.06
CA THR A 148 -2.68 13.57 21.29
C THR A 148 -1.88 12.98 22.45
N GLY A 149 -0.99 13.76 23.07
CA GLY A 149 -0.31 13.36 24.32
C GLY A 149 1.23 13.42 24.33
N THR A 150 1.78 12.91 25.43
CA THR A 150 3.00 13.26 26.19
C THR A 150 4.37 13.16 25.46
N TYR A 151 4.41 12.96 24.15
CA TYR A 151 5.64 12.87 23.34
C TYR A 151 5.75 13.99 22.27
N TRP A 152 5.05 15.11 22.46
CA TRP A 152 5.32 16.37 21.77
C TRP A 152 6.47 17.09 22.47
N ASN A 153 7.60 17.27 21.80
CA ASN A 153 8.68 18.12 22.28
C ASN A 153 8.83 19.35 21.37
N GLY A 154 7.73 20.08 21.17
CA GLY A 154 7.65 21.55 20.98
C GLY A 154 8.43 22.28 19.88
N ASP A 155 9.50 21.72 19.32
CA ASP A 155 10.63 22.50 18.82
C ASP A 155 10.98 22.26 17.33
N ASP A 156 10.09 21.64 16.54
CA ASP A 156 10.23 21.65 15.08
C ASP A 156 9.39 22.80 14.47
N PRO A 157 10.01 23.94 14.09
CA PRO A 157 9.32 25.12 13.59
C PRO A 157 8.80 24.96 12.15
N THR A 158 9.02 23.82 11.49
CA THR A 158 8.60 23.59 10.10
C THR A 158 7.36 22.69 9.95
N VAL A 159 6.91 22.08 11.04
CA VAL A 159 5.70 21.26 11.08
C VAL A 159 4.61 22.10 11.74
N SER A 160 3.68 22.64 10.93
CA SER A 160 2.56 23.40 11.52
C SER A 160 1.69 22.46 12.35
N ALA A 161 1.09 22.99 13.41
CA ALA A 161 0.11 22.27 14.23
C ALA A 161 -1.08 21.72 13.40
N ASP A 162 -1.23 22.17 12.17
CA ASP A 162 -2.30 21.79 11.24
C ASP A 162 -1.89 20.63 10.31
N THR A 163 -0.64 20.16 10.33
CA THR A 163 -0.13 19.05 9.49
C THR A 163 0.84 18.11 10.23
N PRO A 164 0.41 17.40 11.29
CA PRO A 164 1.26 16.48 12.03
C PRO A 164 1.56 15.18 11.26
N ARG A 165 2.81 14.70 11.37
CA ARG A 165 3.22 13.32 11.04
C ARG A 165 3.05 12.44 12.27
N ASN A 166 2.48 11.24 12.12
CA ASN A 166 2.07 10.42 13.26
C ASN A 166 2.93 9.18 13.48
N PHE A 167 2.95 8.72 14.73
CA PHE A 167 3.42 7.41 15.17
C PHE A 167 2.25 6.71 15.88
N ALA A 168 2.16 5.39 15.81
CA ALA A 168 1.19 4.58 16.55
C ALA A 168 1.30 4.88 18.07
N VAL A 169 0.23 5.33 18.70
CA VAL A 169 0.16 5.56 20.17
C VAL A 169 -0.89 4.68 20.85
N SER A 170 -1.56 3.79 20.10
CA SER A 170 -2.58 2.84 20.58
C SER A 170 -2.56 1.54 19.78
N VAL A 171 -3.03 0.46 20.39
CA VAL A 171 -3.28 -0.85 19.75
C VAL A 171 -4.72 -0.99 19.24
N ASP A 172 -5.59 0.00 19.45
CA ASP A 172 -7.04 -0.11 19.19
C ASP A 172 -7.37 -0.45 17.71
N ASN A 173 -6.51 -0.09 16.76
CA ASN A 173 -6.69 -0.41 15.34
C ASN A 173 -6.11 -1.78 14.93
N ALA A 174 -5.41 -2.48 15.81
CA ALA A 174 -4.75 -3.76 15.48
C ALA A 174 -5.77 -4.86 15.16
N GLU A 175 -6.86 -4.96 15.93
CA GLU A 175 -7.93 -5.92 15.69
C GLU A 175 -8.67 -5.65 14.35
N TRP A 176 -8.91 -4.37 14.05
CA TRP A 176 -9.56 -3.96 12.80
C TRP A 176 -8.68 -4.24 11.59
N TYR A 177 -7.37 -3.99 11.69
CA TYR A 177 -6.43 -4.33 10.64
C TYR A 177 -6.29 -5.85 10.45
N ALA A 178 -6.27 -6.64 11.53
CA ALA A 178 -6.30 -8.10 11.45
C ALA A 178 -7.54 -8.59 10.71
N THR A 179 -8.72 -8.09 11.08
CA THR A 179 -9.99 -8.42 10.43
C THR A 179 -10.01 -8.01 8.95
N TYR A 180 -9.43 -6.85 8.63
CA TYR A 180 -9.30 -6.40 7.25
C TYR A 180 -8.40 -7.33 6.43
N LEU A 181 -7.23 -7.66 6.95
CA LEU A 181 -6.28 -8.56 6.29
C LEU A 181 -6.89 -9.94 6.04
N ASP A 182 -7.58 -10.49 7.03
CA ASP A 182 -8.30 -11.76 6.90
C ASP A 182 -9.36 -11.70 5.79
N ALA A 183 -10.19 -10.65 5.79
CA ALA A 183 -11.19 -10.44 4.74
C ALA A 183 -10.57 -10.26 3.34
N VAL A 184 -9.42 -9.57 3.23
CA VAL A 184 -8.69 -9.45 1.95
C VAL A 184 -8.17 -10.81 1.50
N ALA A 185 -7.53 -11.57 2.40
CA ALA A 185 -7.00 -12.89 2.09
C ALA A 185 -8.12 -13.81 1.60
N ASP A 186 -9.24 -13.89 2.32
CA ASP A 186 -10.42 -14.66 1.92
C ASP A 186 -10.95 -14.25 0.54
N ALA A 187 -11.11 -12.94 0.30
CA ALA A 187 -11.66 -12.44 -0.97
C ALA A 187 -10.71 -12.70 -2.14
N VAL A 188 -9.40 -12.51 -1.96
CA VAL A 188 -8.38 -12.76 -3.00
C VAL A 188 -8.21 -14.26 -3.24
N HIS A 189 -8.19 -15.09 -2.20
CA HIS A 189 -8.01 -16.54 -2.32
C HIS A 189 -9.26 -17.26 -2.82
N ALA A 190 -10.44 -16.66 -2.68
CA ALA A 190 -11.65 -17.11 -3.37
C ALA A 190 -11.51 -17.01 -4.90
N TYR A 191 -10.71 -16.06 -5.40
CA TYR A 191 -10.34 -15.95 -6.82
C TYR A 191 -9.17 -16.88 -7.17
N ASP A 192 -8.03 -16.76 -6.48
CA ASP A 192 -6.85 -17.61 -6.68
C ASP A 192 -6.07 -17.82 -5.37
N PRO A 193 -6.05 -19.05 -4.81
CA PRO A 193 -5.39 -19.34 -3.53
C PRO A 193 -3.85 -19.34 -3.62
N SER A 194 -3.27 -19.20 -4.81
CA SER A 194 -1.81 -19.10 -4.99
C SER A 194 -1.28 -17.67 -4.85
N ILE A 195 -2.17 -16.67 -4.84
CA ILE A 195 -1.77 -15.26 -4.73
C ILE A 195 -1.25 -14.98 -3.32
N ASN A 196 -0.05 -14.41 -3.26
CA ASN A 196 0.59 -14.02 -2.01
C ASN A 196 0.01 -12.70 -1.49
N VAL A 197 -0.83 -12.79 -0.45
CA VAL A 197 -1.35 -11.64 0.31
C VAL A 197 -0.44 -11.39 1.50
N ILE A 198 0.10 -10.18 1.60
CA ILE A 198 1.12 -9.80 2.57
C ILE A 198 0.47 -8.85 3.58
N GLY A 199 0.58 -9.13 4.87
CA GLY A 199 0.20 -8.22 5.93
C GLY A 199 1.42 -7.65 6.67
N ALA A 200 1.14 -6.85 7.70
CA ALA A 200 2.13 -6.39 8.67
C ALA A 200 3.22 -5.46 8.10
N GLY A 201 2.85 -4.55 7.19
CA GLY A 201 3.64 -3.36 6.83
C GLY A 201 3.75 -2.36 7.98
N ILE A 202 4.01 -2.82 9.20
CA ILE A 202 3.94 -2.06 10.46
C ILE A 202 5.15 -1.14 10.61
N ALA A 203 4.91 0.14 10.88
CA ALA A 203 5.98 1.08 11.15
C ALA A 203 6.65 0.81 12.50
N HIS A 204 7.96 1.09 12.57
CA HIS A 204 8.77 1.12 13.80
C HIS A 204 8.87 -0.18 14.61
N ASN A 205 8.49 -1.33 14.04
CA ASN A 205 8.43 -2.60 14.75
C ASN A 205 7.60 -2.49 16.05
N ASP A 206 6.43 -1.85 15.99
CA ASP A 206 5.55 -1.69 17.14
C ASP A 206 5.12 -3.06 17.70
N VAL A 207 5.85 -3.51 18.71
CA VAL A 207 5.71 -4.86 19.27
C VAL A 207 4.33 -5.06 19.88
N ALA A 208 3.78 -4.04 20.55
CA ALA A 208 2.47 -4.15 21.19
C ALA A 208 1.36 -4.26 20.14
N TYR A 209 1.43 -3.42 19.09
CA TYR A 209 0.51 -3.51 17.97
C TYR A 209 0.59 -4.86 17.26
N MET A 210 1.80 -5.35 16.98
CA MET A 210 2.00 -6.67 16.35
C MET A 210 1.49 -7.81 17.21
N GLN A 211 1.69 -7.75 18.53
CA GLN A 211 1.18 -8.77 19.45
C GLN A 211 -0.35 -8.85 19.44
N GLU A 212 -1.02 -7.70 19.50
CA GLU A 212 -2.48 -7.63 19.41
C GLU A 212 -2.97 -8.14 18.06
N PHE A 213 -2.40 -7.63 16.97
CA PHE A 213 -2.70 -8.05 15.60
C PHE A 213 -2.56 -9.57 15.39
N PHE A 214 -1.45 -10.17 15.85
CA PHE A 214 -1.24 -11.61 15.73
C PHE A 214 -2.11 -12.44 16.68
N ALA A 215 -2.61 -11.88 17.77
CA ALA A 215 -3.57 -12.55 18.65
C ALA A 215 -4.95 -12.63 18.00
N THR A 216 -5.35 -11.61 17.23
CA THR A 216 -6.63 -11.58 16.50
C THR A 216 -6.63 -12.46 15.24
N LEU A 217 -5.49 -12.61 14.56
CA LEU A 217 -5.37 -13.43 13.34
C LEU A 217 -5.34 -14.96 13.56
N GLN A 218 -5.35 -15.44 14.80
CA GLN A 218 -5.29 -16.87 15.15
C GLN A 218 -6.66 -17.55 15.15
#